data_AF-A0A125SE69-F1
#
_entry.id   AF-A0A125SE69-F1
#
_cell.length_a   1.000
_cell.length_b   1.000
_cell.length_c   1.000
_cell.angle_alpha   90.00
_cell.angle_beta   90.00
_cell.angle_gamma   90.00
#
_symmetry.space_group_name_H-M   'P 1'
#
loop_
_entity.id
_entity.type
_entity.pdbx_description
1 polymer ?
#
loop_
_entity_poly.entity_id
_entity_poly.type
_entity_poly.pdbx_seq_one_letter_code
_entity_poly.pdbx_strand_id
1 'polypeptide(L)'
;RIKNLILGLNSPILPEDTKLANRKLLVEYMVSNLNNHSVYFMSYAVAEIMNFVNVVGQIFLMDAFLGGEFSTYGSKVIQFTGWDWSVRYDPMIKVFPRLTKCTFHRYGSSGDVQRHDAMCILPINIINEKIYVFLWFWF
;
A
#
# COMPACT_ATOMS: atom_id res chain seq x y z
N ARG A 1 28.44 -7.27 3.31
CA ARG A 1 29.17 -7.33 4.60
C ARG A 1 28.73 -8.54 5.45
N ILE A 2 27.44 -8.65 5.82
CA ILE A 2 26.90 -9.80 6.58
C ILE A 2 27.12 -11.15 5.86
N LYS A 3 26.93 -11.22 4.54
CA LYS A 3 27.21 -12.44 3.75
C LYS A 3 28.66 -12.94 3.81
N ASN A 4 29.63 -12.03 3.97
CA ASN A 4 31.06 -12.39 4.06
C ASN A 4 31.43 -12.85 5.48
N LEU A 5 30.71 -12.36 6.50
CA LEU A 5 30.85 -12.77 7.90
C LEU A 5 30.42 -14.21 8.16
N ILE A 6 29.50 -14.74 7.34
CA ILE A 6 29.00 -16.10 7.47
C ILE A 6 30.07 -17.13 7.05
N LEU A 7 31.16 -16.74 6.37
CA LEU A 7 32.31 -17.61 6.04
C LEU A 7 31.91 -19.01 5.53
N GLY A 8 30.84 -19.09 4.72
CA GLY A 8 30.34 -20.35 4.19
C GLY A 8 29.66 -21.30 5.19
N LEU A 9 29.45 -20.91 6.46
CA LEU A 9 28.72 -21.73 7.47
C LEU A 9 27.24 -21.98 7.11
N ASN A 10 26.70 -21.31 6.08
CA ASN A 10 25.37 -21.56 5.54
C ASN A 10 25.36 -22.72 4.51
N SER A 11 26.51 -23.28 4.16
CA SER A 11 26.62 -24.42 3.24
C SER A 11 26.72 -25.73 4.03
N PRO A 12 25.86 -26.74 3.75
CA PRO A 12 25.84 -28.01 4.49
C PRO A 12 27.03 -28.93 4.17
N ILE A 13 27.83 -28.60 3.14
CA ILE A 13 28.95 -29.40 2.64
C ILE A 13 30.27 -28.69 2.97
N LEU A 14 30.58 -28.56 4.27
CA LEU A 14 31.84 -27.96 4.73
C LEU A 14 32.67 -28.99 5.51
N PRO A 15 33.98 -29.11 5.25
CA PRO A 15 34.88 -29.92 6.09
C PRO A 15 34.83 -29.48 7.56
N GLU A 16 34.77 -30.44 8.49
CA GLU A 16 34.61 -30.15 9.93
C GLU A 16 35.74 -29.27 10.51
N ASP A 17 36.98 -29.42 10.02
CA ASP A 17 38.11 -28.58 10.43
C ASP A 17 37.91 -27.10 10.05
N THR A 18 37.46 -26.84 8.82
CA THR A 18 37.16 -25.48 8.35
C THR A 18 35.95 -24.87 9.05
N LYS A 19 34.96 -25.68 9.41
CA LYS A 19 33.78 -25.25 10.17
C LYS A 19 34.16 -24.82 11.59
N LEU A 20 35.06 -25.55 12.25
CA LEU A 20 35.54 -25.21 13.59
C LEU A 20 36.37 -23.92 13.59
N ALA A 21 37.25 -23.76 12.58
CA ALA A 21 38.04 -22.54 12.38
C ALA A 21 37.17 -21.31 12.09
N ASN A 22 36.22 -21.42 11.16
CA ASN A 22 35.33 -20.32 10.79
C ASN A 22 34.40 -19.93 11.96
N ARG A 23 33.94 -20.90 12.76
CA ARG A 23 33.15 -20.63 13.98
C ARG A 23 33.96 -19.85 15.01
N LYS A 24 35.22 -20.22 15.24
CA LYS A 24 36.11 -19.52 16.17
C LYS A 24 36.36 -18.07 15.73
N LEU A 25 36.66 -17.86 14.45
CA LEU A 25 36.81 -16.52 13.86
C LEU A 25 35.55 -15.67 14.00
N LEU A 26 34.37 -16.26 13.82
CA LEU A 26 33.09 -15.56 13.92
C LEU A 26 32.78 -15.13 15.37
N VAL A 27 33.07 -16.00 16.35
CA VAL A 27 32.95 -15.67 17.78
C VAL A 27 33.94 -14.57 18.17
N GLU A 28 35.20 -14.67 17.74
CA GLU A 28 36.23 -13.67 18.03
C GLU A 28 35.89 -12.30 17.43
N TYR A 29 35.38 -12.28 16.19
CA TYR A 29 34.85 -11.06 15.57
C TYR A 29 33.65 -10.47 16.33
N MET A 30 32.70 -11.31 16.78
CA MET A 30 31.54 -10.85 17.53
C MET A 30 31.92 -10.26 18.89
N VAL A 31 32.83 -10.90 19.62
CA VAL A 31 33.30 -10.42 20.92
C VAL A 31 34.10 -9.13 20.77
N SER A 32 34.97 -9.01 19.75
CA SER A 32 35.79 -7.81 19.56
C SER A 32 35.00 -6.59 19.05
N ASN A 33 33.91 -6.80 18.28
CA ASN A 33 33.08 -5.72 17.76
C ASN A 33 31.73 -5.53 18.49
N LEU A 34 31.53 -6.13 19.67
CA LEU A 34 30.24 -6.14 20.37
C LEU A 34 29.66 -4.73 20.61
N ASN A 35 30.51 -3.73 20.88
CA ASN A 35 30.10 -2.34 21.15
C ASN A 35 30.22 -1.39 19.96
N ASN A 36 30.76 -1.82 18.82
CA ASN A 36 31.04 -0.92 17.69
C ASN A 36 29.89 -0.88 16.65
N HIS A 37 28.85 -1.70 16.85
CA HIS A 37 27.68 -1.77 15.96
C HIS A 37 26.52 -0.85 16.38
N SER A 38 26.65 -0.05 17.44
CA SER A 38 25.57 0.80 17.95
C SER A 38 25.08 1.82 16.91
N VAL A 39 25.99 2.39 16.11
CA VAL A 39 25.64 3.34 15.03
C VAL A 39 24.85 2.65 13.92
N TYR A 40 25.20 1.42 13.55
CA TYR A 40 24.45 0.63 12.58
C TYR A 40 23.05 0.29 13.09
N PHE A 41 22.95 -0.11 14.36
CA PHE A 41 21.66 -0.38 15.00
C PHE A 41 20.78 0.87 15.07
N MET A 42 21.35 2.01 15.45
CA MET A 42 20.64 3.30 15.48
C MET A 42 20.18 3.72 14.08
N SER A 43 21.03 3.61 13.07
CA SER A 43 20.65 3.92 11.68
C SER A 43 19.53 3.00 11.17
N TYR A 44 19.56 1.72 11.54
CA TYR A 44 18.50 0.77 11.20
C TYR A 44 17.18 1.12 11.91
N ALA A 45 17.23 1.40 13.21
CA ALA A 45 16.06 1.81 13.98
C ALA A 45 15.42 3.11 13.44
N VAL A 46 16.25 4.09 13.06
CA VAL A 46 15.77 5.33 12.41
C VAL A 46 15.12 5.03 11.06
N ALA A 47 15.69 4.15 10.26
CA ALA A 47 15.11 3.74 8.97
C ALA A 47 13.74 3.06 9.15
N GLU A 48 13.61 2.17 10.14
CA GLU A 48 12.34 1.53 10.48
C GLU A 48 11.28 2.56 10.94
N ILE A 49 11.67 3.51 11.79
CA ILE A 49 10.77 4.60 12.22
C ILE A 49 10.36 5.46 11.01
N MET A 50 11.30 5.79 10.12
CA MET A 50 11.00 6.58 8.93
C MET A 50 10.07 5.84 7.96
N ASN A 51 10.23 4.51 7.81
CA ASN A 51 9.31 3.68 7.04
C ASN A 51 7.91 3.69 7.64
N PHE A 52 7.79 3.55 8.96
CA PHE A 52 6.50 3.64 9.65
C PHE A 52 5.83 5.01 9.44
N VAL A 53 6.59 6.10 9.61
CA VAL A 53 6.11 7.47 9.35
C VAL A 53 5.68 7.64 7.89
N ASN A 54 6.41 7.05 6.94
CA ASN A 54 6.03 7.08 5.53
C ASN A 54 4.69 6.38 5.30
N VAL A 55 4.46 5.18 5.83
CA VAL A 55 3.18 4.47 5.69
C VAL A 55 2.04 5.30 6.29
N VAL A 56 2.20 5.83 7.51
CA VAL A 56 1.22 6.69 8.15
C VAL A 56 0.95 7.95 7.31
N GLY A 57 2.00 8.58 6.77
CA GLY A 57 1.88 9.72 5.87
C GLY A 57 1.11 9.41 4.60
N GLN A 58 1.35 8.24 3.99
CA GLN A 58 0.60 7.79 2.79
C GLN A 58 -0.88 7.58 3.11
N ILE A 59 -1.21 7.03 4.28
CA ILE A 59 -2.61 6.89 4.72
C ILE A 59 -3.28 8.27 4.85
N PHE A 60 -2.62 9.24 5.48
CA PHE A 60 -3.17 10.60 5.62
C PHE A 60 -3.29 11.34 4.27
N LEU A 61 -2.31 11.23 3.39
CA LEU A 61 -2.37 11.81 2.06
C LEU A 61 -3.53 11.20 1.24
N MET A 62 -3.72 9.89 1.37
CA MET A 62 -4.82 9.20 0.71
C MET A 62 -6.19 9.61 1.26
N ASP A 63 -6.29 9.73 2.57
CA ASP A 63 -7.50 10.21 3.24
C ASP A 63 -7.83 11.65 2.83
N ALA A 64 -6.84 12.54 2.76
CA ALA A 64 -7.01 13.90 2.27
C ALA A 64 -7.43 13.96 0.79
N PHE A 65 -6.83 13.13 -0.06
CA PHE A 65 -7.18 13.04 -1.49
C PHE A 65 -8.63 12.59 -1.71
N LEU A 66 -9.13 11.67 -0.86
CA LEU A 66 -10.48 11.13 -0.92
C LEU A 66 -11.50 11.93 -0.08
N GLY A 67 -11.11 13.09 0.45
CA GLY A 67 -12.01 13.96 1.20
C GLY A 67 -12.39 13.44 2.59
N GLY A 68 -11.53 12.65 3.23
CA GLY A 68 -11.71 12.13 4.59
C GLY A 68 -12.48 10.80 4.67
N GLU A 69 -12.80 10.17 3.54
CA GLU A 69 -13.57 8.92 3.51
C GLU A 69 -12.69 7.66 3.49
N PHE A 70 -11.35 7.78 3.33
CA PHE A 70 -10.44 6.62 3.21
C PHE A 70 -10.30 5.85 4.52
N SER A 71 -10.19 6.54 5.66
CA SER A 71 -10.05 5.93 6.98
C SER A 71 -11.21 4.99 7.33
N THR A 72 -12.44 5.39 6.98
CA THR A 72 -13.66 4.60 7.20
C THR A 72 -13.97 3.64 6.05
N TYR A 73 -13.18 3.67 4.98
CA TYR A 73 -13.45 2.94 3.75
C TYR A 73 -13.41 1.43 3.96
N GLY A 74 -12.31 0.88 4.48
CA GLY A 74 -12.18 -0.58 4.61
C GLY A 74 -13.11 -1.21 5.64
N SER A 75 -13.38 -0.54 6.76
CA SER A 75 -14.34 -1.04 7.77
C SER A 75 -15.76 -1.11 7.20
N LYS A 76 -16.19 -0.10 6.43
CA LYS A 76 -17.45 -0.11 5.71
C LYS A 76 -17.47 -1.23 4.66
N VAL A 77 -16.42 -1.41 3.86
CA VAL A 77 -16.36 -2.48 2.84
C VAL A 77 -16.54 -3.87 3.47
N ILE A 78 -15.87 -4.17 4.59
CA ILE A 78 -16.03 -5.44 5.32
C ILE A 78 -17.48 -5.63 5.77
N GLN A 79 -18.10 -4.59 6.35
CA GLN A 79 -19.48 -4.63 6.84
C GLN A 79 -20.50 -4.87 5.72
N PHE A 80 -20.26 -4.32 4.52
CA PHE A 80 -21.17 -4.43 3.37
C PHE A 80 -20.86 -5.61 2.44
N THR A 81 -19.78 -6.36 2.67
CA THR A 81 -19.40 -7.52 1.81
C THR A 81 -20.50 -8.59 1.80
N GLY A 82 -21.28 -8.73 2.88
CA GLY A 82 -22.39 -9.70 2.99
C GLY A 82 -23.76 -9.23 2.51
N TRP A 83 -23.92 -7.98 2.09
CA TRP A 83 -25.23 -7.41 1.69
C TRP A 83 -25.50 -7.58 0.19
N ASP A 84 -26.77 -7.78 -0.14
CA ASP A 84 -27.25 -8.01 -1.52
C ASP A 84 -26.99 -6.80 -2.44
N TRP A 85 -26.61 -7.06 -3.70
CA TRP A 85 -26.08 -6.05 -4.63
C TRP A 85 -27.08 -4.93 -4.98
N SER A 86 -28.38 -5.18 -4.80
CA SER A 86 -29.48 -4.26 -5.11
C SER A 86 -29.82 -3.26 -3.99
N VAL A 87 -29.36 -3.51 -2.76
CA VAL A 87 -29.67 -2.70 -1.56
C VAL A 87 -28.44 -1.96 -1.04
N ARG A 88 -27.26 -2.17 -1.65
CA ARG A 88 -26.05 -1.45 -1.26
C ARG A 88 -26.16 0.04 -1.54
N TYR A 89 -26.44 0.82 -0.50
CA TYR A 89 -26.01 2.21 -0.42
C TYR A 89 -24.51 2.22 -0.19
N ASP A 90 -23.76 1.84 -1.23
CA ASP A 90 -22.31 1.73 -1.18
C ASP A 90 -21.73 3.13 -0.88
N PRO A 91 -20.96 3.31 0.21
CA PRO A 91 -20.16 4.51 0.43
C PRO A 91 -19.25 4.82 -0.77
N MET A 92 -18.93 3.79 -1.56
CA MET A 92 -18.18 3.89 -2.82
C MET A 92 -18.88 4.71 -3.90
N ILE A 93 -20.21 4.79 -3.95
CA ILE A 93 -20.92 5.57 -4.97
C ILE A 93 -20.70 7.08 -4.76
N LYS A 94 -20.54 7.51 -3.50
CA LYS A 94 -20.30 8.91 -3.14
C LYS A 94 -18.91 9.38 -3.56
N VAL A 95 -17.90 8.53 -3.41
CA VAL A 95 -16.49 8.87 -3.72
C VAL A 95 -16.14 8.56 -5.18
N PHE A 96 -16.66 7.45 -5.73
CA PHE A 96 -16.37 6.97 -7.08
C PHE A 96 -17.65 6.58 -7.84
N PRO A 97 -18.41 7.55 -8.37
CA PRO A 97 -19.61 7.25 -9.15
C PRO A 97 -19.23 6.50 -10.44
N ARG A 98 -19.77 5.30 -10.61
CA ARG A 98 -19.58 4.48 -11.83
C ARG A 98 -20.50 4.92 -12.97
N LEU A 99 -21.58 5.64 -12.64
CA LEU A 99 -22.60 6.15 -13.56
C LEU A 99 -22.87 7.63 -13.26
N THR A 100 -22.95 8.46 -14.30
CA THR A 100 -23.24 9.91 -14.17
C THR A 100 -24.23 10.37 -15.24
N LYS A 101 -24.96 11.46 -14.98
CA LYS A 101 -25.82 12.12 -15.95
C LYS A 101 -24.99 13.13 -16.74
N CYS A 102 -24.81 12.88 -18.03
CA CYS A 102 -24.19 13.81 -18.97
C CYS A 102 -25.27 14.65 -19.65
N THR A 103 -25.12 15.98 -19.62
CA THR A 103 -26.00 16.93 -20.31
C THR A 103 -25.30 17.39 -21.60
N PHE A 104 -25.83 16.99 -22.75
CA PHE A 104 -25.33 17.43 -24.05
C PHE A 104 -26.16 18.61 -24.55
N HIS A 105 -25.50 19.71 -24.85
CA HIS A 105 -26.12 20.89 -25.45
C HIS A 105 -25.93 20.83 -26.98
N ARG A 106 -27.03 20.75 -27.74
CA ARG A 106 -27.03 20.83 -29.21
C ARG A 106 -27.89 22.01 -29.66
N TYR A 107 -27.55 22.59 -30.81
CA TYR A 107 -28.34 23.66 -31.43
C TYR A 107 -29.28 23.06 -32.47
N GLY A 108 -30.57 23.33 -32.34
CA GLY A 108 -31.58 22.94 -33.31
C GLY A 108 -31.52 23.78 -34.59
N SER A 109 -32.27 23.38 -35.62
CA SER A 109 -32.37 24.12 -36.89
C SER A 109 -32.86 25.56 -36.73
N SER A 110 -33.59 25.86 -35.66
CA SER A 110 -34.07 27.20 -35.30
C SER A 110 -33.08 28.03 -34.45
N GLY A 111 -31.88 27.51 -34.17
CA GLY A 111 -30.87 28.17 -33.31
C GLY A 111 -31.10 28.04 -31.80
N ASP A 112 -32.16 27.33 -31.38
CA ASP A 112 -32.48 27.09 -29.98
C ASP A 112 -31.61 25.98 -29.36
N VAL A 113 -31.27 26.11 -28.07
CA VAL A 113 -30.42 25.14 -27.34
C VAL A 113 -31.26 23.98 -26.83
N GLN A 114 -31.14 22.83 -27.49
CA GLN A 114 -31.77 21.58 -27.10
C GLN A 114 -30.84 20.80 -26.16
N ARG A 115 -31.35 20.47 -24.96
CA ARG A 115 -30.64 19.68 -23.94
C ARG A 115 -30.98 18.21 -24.10
N HIS A 116 -29.97 17.37 -24.30
CA HIS A 116 -30.10 15.93 -24.31
C HIS A 116 -29.40 15.33 -23.09
N ASP A 117 -30.17 14.65 -22.26
CA ASP A 117 -29.66 13.94 -21.10
C ASP A 117 -29.32 12.50 -21.47
N ALA A 118 -28.09 12.07 -21.17
CA ALA A 118 -27.67 10.69 -21.34
C ALA A 118 -27.01 10.15 -20.06
N MET A 119 -27.06 8.84 -19.86
CA MET A 119 -26.32 8.16 -18.80
C MET A 119 -24.94 7.75 -19.32
N CYS A 120 -23.89 8.15 -18.61
CA CYS A 120 -22.50 7.88 -18.93
C CYS A 120 -21.88 6.93 -17.90
N ILE A 121 -21.11 5.95 -18.36
CA ILE A 121 -20.31 5.05 -17.50
C ILE A 121 -18.91 5.62 -17.35
N LEU A 122 -18.37 5.61 -16.12
CA LEU A 122 -16.99 6.01 -15.83
C LEU A 122 -16.15 4.77 -15.49
N PRO A 123 -15.51 4.12 -16.48
CA PRO A 123 -14.74 2.90 -16.26
C PRO A 123 -13.52 3.12 -15.34
N ILE A 124 -12.93 4.31 -15.37
CA ILE A 124 -11.82 4.69 -14.47
C ILE A 124 -12.20 4.57 -12.99
N ASN A 125 -13.43 4.93 -12.64
CA ASN A 125 -13.92 4.89 -11.25
C ASN A 125 -14.15 3.45 -10.77
N ILE A 126 -14.50 2.53 -11.68
CA ILE A 126 -14.61 1.10 -11.39
C ILE A 126 -13.25 0.51 -11.00
N ILE A 127 -12.19 0.92 -11.70
CA ILE A 127 -10.82 0.46 -11.43
C ILE A 127 -10.31 1.08 -10.11
N ASN A 128 -10.46 2.40 -9.96
CA ASN A 128 -10.03 3.13 -8.77
C ASN A 128 -10.60 2.52 -7.50
N GLU A 129 -11.89 2.22 -7.51
CA GLU A 129 -12.57 1.54 -6.43
C GLU A 129 -11.85 0.25 -5.99
N LYS A 130 -11.48 -0.63 -6.93
CA LYS A 130 -10.80 -1.89 -6.58
C LYS A 130 -9.40 -1.67 -6.04
N ILE A 131 -8.66 -0.73 -6.63
CA ILE A 131 -7.31 -0.38 -6.19
C ILE A 131 -7.34 0.18 -4.77
N TYR A 132 -8.28 1.08 -4.44
CA TYR A 132 -8.35 1.68 -3.10
C TYR A 132 -8.78 0.69 -2.03
N VAL A 133 -9.63 -0.30 -2.35
CA VAL A 133 -9.91 -1.42 -1.43
C VAL A 133 -8.64 -2.20 -1.16
N PHE A 134 -7.91 -2.57 -2.22
CA PHE A 134 -6.66 -3.31 -2.07
C PHE A 134 -5.61 -2.54 -1.27
N LEU A 135 -5.42 -1.25 -1.57
CA LEU A 135 -4.47 -0.38 -0.87
C LEU A 135 -4.79 -0.22 0.61
N TRP A 136 -6.08 -0.14 0.97
CA TRP A 136 -6.48 -0.04 2.37
C TRP A 136 -6.12 -1.28 3.19
N PHE A 137 -6.20 -2.49 2.61
CA PHE A 137 -5.73 -3.72 3.27
C PHE A 137 -4.22 -3.92 3.21
N TRP A 138 -3.54 -3.24 2.29
CA TRP A 138 -2.11 -3.33 2.09
C TRP A 138 -1.31 -2.41 3.02
N PHE A 139 -1.84 -1.21 3.31
CA PHE A 139 -1.27 -0.28 4.29
C PHE A 139 -1.56 -0.71 5.73
#